data_AF-A0A2H0WPI2-F1
#
_entry.id   AF-A0A2H0WPI2-F1
#
_cell.length_a   1.000
_cell.length_b   1.000
_cell.length_c   1.000
_cell.angle_alpha   90.00
_cell.angle_beta   90.00
_cell.angle_gamma   90.00
#
_symmetry.space_group_name_H-M   'P 1'
#
loop_
_entity.id
_entity.type
_entity.pdbx_description
1 polymer ?
#
loop_
_entity_poly.entity_id
_entity_poly.type
_entity_poly.pdbx_seq_one_letter_code
_entity_poly.pdbx_strand_id
1 'polypeptide(L)'
;MIERDYGYIAATFSGKDIEPFQKLTRKICVEEDLYRTKAVNYINGDVSSNLHLTIFYGLIDERIDKEKLQAHIDQLQLDNLRLGGLYLRQIPGNQYQILWVMVVDDKDNLKEITESFKAFEHDESVQLEFMPHLTLAYVRPEYRLGDLIPNYPKEIKVEKIQYFEK
;
A
#
# COMPACT_ATOMS: atom_id res chain seq x y z
N MET A 1 -21.22 -9.62 10.35
CA MET A 1 -20.88 -8.50 9.44
C MET A 1 -21.02 -9.03 8.03
N ILE A 2 -21.77 -8.35 7.17
CA ILE A 2 -21.73 -8.65 5.74
C ILE A 2 -20.34 -8.20 5.31
N GLU A 3 -19.49 -9.14 4.90
CA GLU A 3 -18.26 -8.84 4.18
C GLU A 3 -18.69 -8.12 2.91
N ARG A 4 -18.54 -6.79 2.89
CA ARG A 4 -18.70 -6.02 1.67
C ARG A 4 -17.37 -6.07 0.95
N ASP A 5 -17.43 -6.53 -0.29
CA ASP A 5 -16.30 -6.53 -1.21
C ASP A 5 -16.10 -5.10 -1.70
N TYR A 6 -15.20 -4.38 -1.01
CA TYR A 6 -14.84 -3.01 -1.38
C TYR A 6 -13.64 -3.01 -2.32
N GLY A 7 -13.77 -2.31 -3.42
CA GLY A 7 -12.70 -2.01 -4.34
C GLY A 7 -11.77 -0.92 -3.81
N TYR A 8 -10.67 -0.74 -4.53
CA TYR A 8 -9.64 0.23 -4.17
C TYR A 8 -8.89 0.75 -5.39
N ILE A 9 -8.30 1.94 -5.22
CA ILE A 9 -7.40 2.56 -6.18
C ILE A 9 -5.98 2.38 -5.68
N ALA A 10 -5.09 1.92 -6.55
CA ALA A 10 -3.68 1.85 -6.24
C ALA A 10 -2.78 2.25 -7.40
N ALA A 11 -1.64 2.84 -7.07
CA ALA A 11 -0.51 2.98 -7.96
C ALA A 11 0.32 1.69 -7.93
N THR A 12 0.63 1.14 -9.11
CA THR A 12 1.48 -0.05 -9.27
C THR A 12 2.82 0.32 -9.88
N PHE A 13 3.79 -0.58 -9.75
CA PHE A 13 5.16 -0.38 -10.19
C PHE A 13 5.62 -1.55 -11.05
N SER A 14 6.56 -1.27 -11.95
CA SER A 14 7.11 -2.31 -12.82
C SER A 14 7.90 -3.36 -12.02
N GLY A 15 8.01 -4.58 -12.56
CA GLY A 15 8.81 -5.65 -11.97
C GLY A 15 10.27 -5.25 -11.70
N LYS A 16 10.84 -4.39 -12.57
CA LYS A 16 12.20 -3.86 -12.43
C LYS A 16 12.31 -2.90 -11.24
N ASP A 17 11.28 -2.10 -11.00
CA ASP A 17 11.29 -1.09 -9.94
C ASP A 17 11.00 -1.70 -8.56
N ILE A 18 10.29 -2.83 -8.49
CA ILE A 18 10.04 -3.55 -7.23
C ILE A 18 11.21 -4.47 -6.81
N GLU A 19 12.05 -4.91 -7.74
CA GLU A 19 13.15 -5.87 -7.48
C GLU A 19 14.11 -5.42 -6.35
N PRO A 20 14.52 -4.14 -6.26
CA PRO A 20 15.35 -3.68 -5.15
C PRO A 20 14.69 -3.83 -3.78
N PHE A 21 13.35 -3.67 -3.70
CA PHE A 21 12.59 -3.82 -2.47
C PHE A 21 12.48 -5.29 -2.06
N GLN A 22 12.30 -6.21 -3.03
CA GLN A 22 12.35 -7.65 -2.76
C GLN A 22 13.72 -8.06 -2.19
N LYS A 23 14.80 -7.55 -2.79
CA LYS A 23 16.16 -7.78 -2.31
C LYS A 23 16.38 -7.17 -0.92
N LEU A 24 15.80 -6.00 -0.65
CA LEU A 24 15.86 -5.36 0.66
C LEU A 24 15.16 -6.21 1.71
N THR A 25 13.90 -6.60 1.50
CA THR A 25 13.10 -7.39 2.45
C THR A 25 13.82 -8.68 2.83
N ARG A 26 14.36 -9.43 1.86
CA ARG A 26 15.11 -10.68 2.11
C ARG A 26 16.42 -10.49 2.88
N LYS A 27 16.98 -9.27 2.88
CA LYS A 27 18.20 -8.95 3.65
C LYS A 27 17.89 -8.57 5.09
N ILE A 28 16.74 -7.96 5.34
CA ILE A 28 16.38 -7.41 6.66
C ILE A 28 15.38 -8.28 7.42
N CYS A 29 14.72 -9.21 6.75
CA CYS A 29 13.80 -10.19 7.34
C CYS A 29 14.16 -11.60 6.89
N VAL A 30 14.29 -12.52 7.84
CA VAL A 30 14.36 -13.96 7.59
C VAL A 30 12.96 -14.60 7.71
N GLU A 31 12.80 -15.84 7.28
CA GLU A 31 11.49 -16.51 7.27
C GLU A 31 10.86 -16.60 8.66
N GLU A 32 11.67 -16.75 9.70
CA GLU A 32 11.25 -16.78 11.11
C GLU A 32 10.64 -15.46 11.58
N ASP A 33 11.06 -14.33 11.00
CA ASP A 33 10.55 -13.00 11.33
C ASP A 33 9.15 -12.76 10.75
N LEU A 34 8.79 -13.50 9.69
CA LEU A 34 7.59 -13.25 8.91
C LEU A 34 6.34 -13.81 9.60
N TYR A 35 5.25 -13.05 9.52
CA TYR A 35 3.94 -13.45 10.01
C TYR A 35 3.02 -13.83 8.86
N ARG A 36 2.36 -14.99 8.99
CA ARG A 36 1.40 -15.51 8.01
C ARG A 36 0.14 -15.97 8.73
N THR A 37 -1.02 -15.70 8.15
CA THR A 37 -2.29 -16.24 8.63
C THR A 37 -3.11 -16.82 7.48
N LYS A 38 -3.83 -17.91 7.74
CA LYS A 38 -4.82 -18.46 6.81
C LYS A 38 -6.16 -17.74 6.87
N ALA A 39 -6.39 -16.91 7.90
CA ALA A 39 -7.65 -16.19 8.07
C ALA A 39 -7.77 -15.02 7.10
N VAL A 40 -6.64 -14.44 6.66
CA VAL A 40 -6.60 -13.25 5.82
C VAL A 40 -5.50 -13.43 4.76
N ASN A 41 -5.90 -13.73 3.53
CA ASN A 41 -4.99 -14.17 2.47
C ASN A 41 -3.90 -13.15 2.10
N TYR A 42 -4.16 -11.85 2.27
CA TYR A 42 -3.18 -10.81 1.95
C TYR A 42 -2.09 -10.65 3.03
N ILE A 43 -2.28 -11.23 4.23
CA ILE A 43 -1.30 -11.20 5.32
C ILE A 43 -0.44 -12.47 5.23
N ASN A 44 0.57 -12.40 4.36
CA ASN A 44 1.35 -13.58 3.96
C ASN A 44 2.87 -13.39 4.00
N GLY A 45 3.39 -12.80 5.07
CA GLY A 45 4.83 -12.58 5.23
C GLY A 45 5.37 -11.52 4.28
N ASP A 46 6.37 -11.87 3.47
CA ASP A 46 6.93 -10.99 2.43
C ASP A 46 5.91 -10.76 1.30
N VAL A 47 5.54 -9.50 1.10
CA VAL A 47 4.60 -9.06 0.05
C VAL A 47 5.24 -8.06 -0.92
N SER A 48 6.56 -7.90 -0.86
CA SER A 48 7.33 -6.99 -1.73
C SER A 48 7.23 -7.33 -3.22
N SER A 49 6.79 -8.54 -3.58
CA SER A 49 6.50 -8.91 -4.98
C SER A 49 5.24 -8.26 -5.54
N ASN A 50 4.31 -7.86 -4.65
CA ASN A 50 3.03 -7.24 -5.00
C ASN A 50 3.00 -5.79 -4.50
N LEU A 51 4.15 -5.11 -4.54
CA LEU A 51 4.29 -3.75 -4.05
C LEU A 51 3.35 -2.81 -4.80
N HIS A 52 2.58 -2.02 -4.05
CA HIS A 52 1.68 -1.00 -4.56
C HIS A 52 1.52 0.08 -3.50
N LEU A 53 1.06 1.27 -3.92
CA LEU A 53 0.56 2.30 -3.02
C LEU A 53 -0.96 2.31 -3.12
N THR A 54 -1.66 1.95 -2.04
CA THR A 54 -3.10 2.19 -1.95
C THR A 54 -3.35 3.69 -1.84
N ILE A 55 -4.08 4.23 -2.82
CA ILE A 55 -4.47 5.64 -2.87
C ILE A 55 -5.82 5.84 -2.18
N PHE A 56 -6.77 4.95 -2.43
CA PHE A 56 -8.11 5.02 -1.84
C PHE A 56 -8.69 3.61 -1.68
N TYR A 57 -9.33 3.32 -0.56
CA TYR A 57 -9.98 2.03 -0.26
C TYR A 57 -11.42 2.28 0.18
N GLY A 58 -12.33 1.33 -0.01
CA GLY A 58 -13.72 1.45 0.47
C GLY A 58 -14.72 1.85 -0.61
N LEU A 59 -14.32 1.77 -1.88
CA LEU A 59 -15.22 1.95 -3.03
C LEU A 59 -16.29 0.84 -3.02
N ILE A 60 -17.55 1.21 -3.25
CA ILE A 60 -18.67 0.25 -3.28
C ILE A 60 -18.87 -0.23 -4.73
N ASP A 61 -18.26 -1.37 -5.06
CA ASP A 61 -18.12 -1.90 -6.43
C ASP A 61 -19.44 -1.93 -7.22
N GLU A 62 -20.54 -2.33 -6.58
CA GLU A 62 -21.85 -2.45 -7.24
C GLU A 62 -22.55 -1.11 -7.51
N ARG A 63 -22.03 0.01 -6.99
CA ARG A 63 -22.67 1.34 -7.05
C ARG A 63 -21.85 2.37 -7.83
N ILE A 64 -20.60 2.08 -8.13
CA ILE A 64 -19.72 3.04 -8.79
C ILE A 64 -19.93 3.04 -10.30
N ASP A 65 -19.97 4.23 -10.87
CA ASP A 65 -19.88 4.47 -12.30
C ASP A 65 -18.42 4.26 -12.76
N LYS A 66 -18.12 3.04 -13.24
CA LYS A 66 -16.76 2.62 -13.62
C LYS A 66 -16.18 3.46 -14.77
N GLU A 67 -17.00 3.96 -15.69
CA GLU A 67 -16.54 4.81 -16.78
C GLU A 67 -16.07 6.17 -16.27
N LYS A 68 -16.85 6.79 -15.36
CA LYS A 68 -16.43 8.04 -14.71
C LYS A 68 -15.21 7.84 -13.82
N LEU A 69 -15.14 6.72 -13.10
CA LEU A 69 -14.00 6.39 -12.26
C LEU A 69 -12.73 6.27 -13.11
N GLN A 70 -12.79 5.55 -14.22
CA GLN A 70 -11.64 5.41 -15.12
C GLN A 70 -11.25 6.77 -15.73
N ALA A 71 -12.22 7.57 -16.17
CA ALA A 71 -11.94 8.91 -16.70
C ALA A 71 -11.27 9.84 -15.66
N HIS A 72 -11.62 9.69 -14.38
CA HIS A 72 -10.97 10.40 -13.28
C HIS A 72 -9.55 9.91 -13.04
N ILE A 73 -9.33 8.59 -13.04
CA ILE A 73 -7.99 7.98 -12.94
C ILE A 73 -7.07 8.45 -14.07
N ASP A 74 -7.58 8.50 -15.30
CA ASP A 74 -6.81 8.88 -16.50
C ASP A 74 -6.32 10.35 -16.46
N GLN A 75 -6.92 11.20 -15.63
CA GLN A 75 -6.54 12.61 -15.46
C GLN A 75 -5.48 12.81 -14.38
N LEU A 76 -5.20 11.79 -13.55
CA LEU A 76 -4.25 11.90 -12.46
C LEU A 76 -2.81 11.99 -12.99
N GLN A 77 -2.04 12.93 -12.44
CA GLN A 77 -0.62 13.09 -12.73
C GLN A 77 0.20 12.61 -11.54
N LEU A 78 0.67 11.37 -11.62
CA LEU A 78 1.51 10.77 -10.59
C LEU A 78 2.55 9.86 -11.24
N ASP A 79 3.66 10.44 -11.69
CA ASP A 79 4.69 9.70 -12.44
C ASP A 79 5.74 9.03 -11.54
N ASN A 80 6.06 9.67 -10.41
CA ASN A 80 7.09 9.21 -9.49
C ASN A 80 6.67 9.48 -8.05
N LEU A 81 7.06 8.56 -7.16
CA LEU A 81 6.89 8.70 -5.72
C LEU A 81 8.25 8.88 -5.07
N ARG A 82 8.35 9.85 -4.17
CA ARG A 82 9.50 10.00 -3.28
C ARG A 82 9.33 9.08 -2.08
N LEU A 83 10.40 8.40 -1.70
CA LEU A 83 10.40 7.41 -0.64
C LEU A 83 11.22 7.89 0.56
N GLY A 84 10.58 7.81 1.72
CA GLY A 84 11.14 8.16 3.02
C GLY A 84 11.85 6.99 3.68
N GLY A 85 11.76 6.93 5.01
CA GLY A 85 12.34 5.87 5.85
C GLY A 85 11.57 4.55 5.80
N LEU A 86 12.22 3.49 6.29
CA LEU A 86 11.55 2.25 6.68
C LEU A 86 11.07 2.35 8.12
N TYR A 87 9.91 1.80 8.39
CA TYR A 87 9.38 1.74 9.74
C TYR A 87 8.61 0.45 9.99
N LEU A 88 8.42 0.17 11.27
CA LEU A 88 7.51 -0.84 11.76
C LEU A 88 6.29 -0.16 12.35
N ARG A 89 5.10 -0.58 11.91
CA ARG A 89 3.84 -0.17 12.51
C ARG A 89 3.14 -1.35 13.16
N GLN A 90 2.95 -1.26 14.47
CA GLN A 90 2.05 -2.12 15.22
C GLN A 90 0.65 -1.50 15.18
N ILE A 91 -0.33 -2.22 14.62
CA ILE A 91 -1.74 -1.83 14.72
C ILE A 91 -2.32 -2.49 15.99
N PRO A 92 -3.02 -1.75 16.87
CA PRO A 92 -3.67 -2.34 18.04
C PRO A 92 -4.60 -3.49 17.66
N GLY A 93 -4.48 -4.62 18.38
CA GLY A 93 -5.29 -5.82 18.13
C GLY A 93 -4.70 -6.79 17.09
N ASN A 94 -3.74 -6.36 16.27
CA ASN A 94 -3.08 -7.24 15.32
C ASN A 94 -1.99 -8.08 16.00
N GLN A 95 -1.89 -9.35 15.61
CA GLN A 95 -0.83 -10.26 16.06
C GLN A 95 0.46 -10.13 15.21
N TYR A 96 0.61 -9.02 14.50
CA TYR A 96 1.71 -8.76 13.58
C TYR A 96 2.03 -7.26 13.52
N GLN A 97 3.20 -6.95 12.98
CA GLN A 97 3.62 -5.61 12.59
C GLN A 97 3.69 -5.52 11.07
N ILE A 98 3.54 -4.30 10.57
CA ILE A 98 3.71 -3.98 9.16
C ILE A 98 5.09 -3.35 9.00
N LEU A 99 5.96 -4.00 8.22
CA LEU A 99 7.19 -3.40 7.72
C LEU A 99 6.87 -2.67 6.42
N TRP A 100 7.12 -1.36 6.40
CA TRP A 100 6.80 -0.53 5.23
C TRP A 100 7.91 0.46 4.88
N VAL A 101 7.80 1.02 3.68
CA VAL A 101 8.52 2.21 3.25
C VAL A 101 7.52 3.37 3.25
N MET A 102 7.82 4.46 3.94
CA MET A 102 7.02 5.66 3.88
C MET A 102 7.10 6.27 2.49
N VAL A 103 5.97 6.69 1.92
CA VAL A 103 5.94 7.55 0.74
C VAL A 103 5.83 8.99 1.22
N VAL A 104 6.67 9.88 0.68
CA VAL A 104 6.64 11.29 1.08
C VAL A 104 5.62 12.01 0.22
N ASP A 105 4.66 12.65 0.88
CA ASP A 105 3.67 13.49 0.22
C ASP A 105 4.07 14.97 0.33
N ASP A 106 4.85 15.44 -0.63
CA ASP A 106 5.24 16.84 -0.68
C ASP A 106 4.08 17.69 -1.19
N LYS A 107 3.72 18.73 -0.42
CA LYS A 107 2.64 19.68 -0.74
C LYS A 107 1.25 19.05 -0.80
N ASP A 108 1.02 17.95 -0.10
CA ASP A 108 -0.28 17.28 0.01
C ASP A 108 -0.88 16.77 -1.33
N ASN A 109 -0.05 16.55 -2.35
CA ASN A 109 -0.52 16.09 -3.67
C ASN A 109 -1.23 14.71 -3.59
N LEU A 110 -0.66 13.73 -2.88
CA LEU A 110 -1.29 12.41 -2.73
C LEU A 110 -2.57 12.50 -1.91
N LYS A 111 -2.56 13.33 -0.87
CA LYS A 111 -3.75 13.60 -0.08
C LYS A 111 -4.86 14.22 -0.94
N GLU A 112 -4.56 15.20 -1.78
CA GLU A 112 -5.53 15.78 -2.72
C GLU A 112 -6.09 14.72 -3.69
N ILE A 113 -5.23 13.85 -4.22
CA ILE A 113 -5.65 12.73 -5.07
C ILE A 113 -6.60 11.79 -4.29
N THR A 114 -6.24 11.38 -3.07
CA THR A 114 -7.09 10.54 -2.21
C THR A 114 -8.44 11.19 -1.94
N GLU A 115 -8.46 12.48 -1.59
CA GLU A 115 -9.69 13.21 -1.30
C GLU A 115 -10.60 13.33 -2.55
N SER A 116 -10.02 13.42 -3.74
CA SER A 116 -10.79 13.48 -4.99
C SER A 116 -11.66 12.23 -5.22
N PHE A 117 -11.27 11.08 -4.66
CA PHE A 117 -12.04 9.84 -4.78
C PHE A 117 -13.26 9.77 -3.85
N LYS A 118 -13.39 10.69 -2.88
CA LYS A 118 -14.60 10.78 -2.03
C LYS A 118 -15.85 11.23 -2.80
N ALA A 119 -15.69 11.73 -4.02
CA ALA A 119 -16.80 12.03 -4.91
C ALA A 119 -17.50 10.77 -5.47
N PHE A 120 -16.89 9.59 -5.35
CA PHE A 120 -17.47 8.32 -5.78
C PHE A 120 -18.19 7.63 -4.61
N GLU A 121 -19.12 6.71 -4.92
CA GLU A 121 -19.82 5.91 -3.93
C GLU A 121 -18.83 5.06 -3.12
N HIS A 122 -18.68 5.38 -1.83
CA HIS A 122 -17.74 4.75 -0.93
C HIS A 122 -18.33 4.60 0.46
N ASP A 123 -17.73 3.71 1.25
CA ASP A 123 -18.09 3.51 2.66
C ASP A 123 -17.16 4.33 3.56
N GLU A 124 -17.72 5.35 4.20
CA GLU A 124 -17.00 6.21 5.14
C GLU A 124 -16.50 5.44 6.38
N SER A 125 -17.17 4.35 6.76
CA SER A 125 -16.82 3.60 7.97
C SER A 125 -15.51 2.83 7.88
N VAL A 126 -15.01 2.61 6.66
CA VAL A 126 -13.71 1.96 6.41
C VAL A 126 -12.62 2.94 6.01
N GLN A 127 -12.94 4.25 5.97
CA GLN A 127 -11.94 5.28 5.72
C GLN A 127 -11.05 5.44 6.96
N LEU A 128 -9.74 5.32 6.74
CA LEU A 128 -8.73 5.58 7.74
C LEU A 128 -7.98 6.86 7.38
N GLU A 129 -7.30 7.45 8.37
CA GLU A 129 -6.37 8.54 8.11
C GLU A 129 -5.36 8.12 7.03
N PHE A 130 -5.29 8.91 5.96
CA PHE A 130 -4.42 8.63 4.83
C PHE A 130 -2.96 8.76 5.26
N MET A 131 -2.24 7.65 5.18
CA MET A 131 -0.82 7.60 5.45
C MET A 131 -0.16 6.83 4.31
N PRO A 132 0.45 7.52 3.33
CA PRO A 132 0.95 6.87 2.13
C PRO A 132 2.21 6.04 2.45
N HIS A 133 2.15 4.75 2.13
CA HIS A 133 3.22 3.80 2.40
C HIS A 133 3.19 2.63 1.40
N LEU A 134 4.33 1.97 1.26
CA LEU A 134 4.47 0.71 0.53
C LEU A 134 4.74 -0.41 1.54
N THR A 135 3.82 -1.35 1.66
CA THR A 135 4.01 -2.51 2.56
C THR A 135 5.00 -3.49 1.94
N LEU A 136 6.07 -3.80 2.68
CA LEU A 136 7.07 -4.77 2.27
C LEU A 136 6.79 -6.16 2.83
N ALA A 137 6.43 -6.23 4.11
CA ALA A 137 6.19 -7.49 4.78
C ALA A 137 5.28 -7.33 6.00
N TYR A 138 4.60 -8.42 6.33
CA TYR A 138 4.00 -8.65 7.63
C TYR A 138 4.97 -9.46 8.48
N VAL A 139 5.36 -8.90 9.62
CA VAL A 139 6.38 -9.48 10.51
C VAL A 139 5.79 -9.74 11.89
N ARG A 140 6.44 -10.61 12.66
CA ARG A 140 6.01 -10.95 14.01
C ARG A 140 6.13 -9.75 14.96
N PRO A 141 5.33 -9.68 16.06
CA PRO A 141 5.37 -8.57 17.01
C PRO A 141 6.74 -8.32 17.69
N GLU A 142 7.55 -9.37 17.80
CA GLU A 142 8.90 -9.34 18.36
C GLU A 142 9.96 -8.84 17.38
N TYR A 143 9.66 -8.78 16.08
CA TYR A 143 10.62 -8.30 15.08
C TYR A 143 11.06 -6.87 15.39
N ARG A 144 12.34 -6.59 15.13
CA ARG A 144 12.96 -5.28 15.31
C ARG A 144 13.76 -4.95 14.07
N LEU A 145 13.56 -3.74 13.56
CA LEU A 145 14.35 -3.22 12.47
C LEU A 145 15.76 -2.93 12.99
N GLY A 146 16.78 -3.55 12.38
CA GLY A 146 18.17 -3.33 12.77
C GLY A 146 18.67 -1.92 12.46
N ASP A 147 19.72 -1.50 13.16
CA ASP A 147 20.30 -0.15 13.02
C ASP A 147 20.95 0.10 11.64
N LEU A 148 21.43 -0.97 11.00
CA LEU A 148 22.10 -0.92 9.70
C LEU A 148 21.14 -1.39 8.60
N ILE A 149 20.36 -0.44 8.08
CA ILE A 149 19.47 -0.69 6.94
C ILE A 149 20.26 -0.55 5.64
N PRO A 150 20.27 -1.59 4.77
CA PRO A 150 20.91 -1.49 3.45
C PRO A 150 20.32 -0.35 2.62
N ASN A 151 21.14 0.26 1.76
CA ASN A 151 20.66 1.27 0.82
C ASN A 151 19.57 0.69 -0.10
N TYR A 152 18.53 1.50 -0.35
CA TYR A 152 17.40 1.20 -1.21
C TYR A 152 17.00 2.46 -2.02
N PRO A 153 16.23 2.31 -3.11
CA PRO A 153 15.79 3.44 -3.92
C PRO A 153 15.03 4.48 -3.09
N LYS A 154 15.32 5.77 -3.31
CA LYS A 154 14.62 6.89 -2.68
C LYS A 154 13.50 7.45 -3.54
N GLU A 155 13.32 6.89 -4.72
CA GLU A 155 12.25 7.20 -5.64
C GLU A 155 11.81 5.91 -6.32
N ILE A 156 10.54 5.85 -6.71
CA ILE A 156 9.99 4.75 -7.51
C ILE A 156 9.05 5.31 -8.57
N LYS A 157 9.18 4.80 -9.79
CA LYS A 157 8.34 5.22 -10.91
C LYS A 157 7.00 4.50 -10.85
N VAL A 158 5.92 5.27 -10.92
CA VAL A 158 4.56 4.74 -11.06
C VAL A 158 4.39 4.24 -12.49
N GLU A 159 3.97 2.98 -12.62
CA GLU A 159 3.67 2.37 -13.91
C GLU A 159 2.25 2.71 -14.36
N LYS A 160 1.30 2.62 -13.42
CA LYS A 160 -0.11 2.95 -13.64
C LYS A 160 -0.81 3.18 -12.32
N ILE A 161 -1.86 4.00 -12.36
CA ILE A 161 -2.91 4.01 -11.35
C ILE A 161 -4.08 3.21 -11.91
N GLN A 162 -4.65 2.32 -11.11
CA GLN A 162 -5.80 1.55 -11.55
C GLN A 162 -6.73 1.22 -10.39
N TYR A 163 -7.98 0.94 -10.76
CA TYR A 163 -9.00 0.39 -9.89
C TYR A 163 -8.88 -1.14 -9.82
N PHE A 164 -9.08 -1.67 -8.62
CA PHE A 164 -9.09 -3.09 -8.32
C PHE A 164 -10.43 -3.46 -7.69
N GLU A 165 -11.17 -4.31 -8.38
CA GLU A 165 -12.42 -4.94 -7.91
C GLU A 165 -12.09 -6.09 -6.96
N LYS A 166 -13.01 -6.39 -6.05
CA LYS A 166 -12.83 -7.39 -4.99
C LYS A 166 -13.63 -8.67 -5.22
#